data_AF-Q9U318-F1
#
_entry.id   AF-Q9U318-F1
#
_cell.length_a   1.000
_cell.length_b   1.000
_cell.length_c   1.000
_cell.angle_alpha   90.00
_cell.angle_beta   90.00
_cell.angle_gamma   90.00
#
_symmetry.space_group_name_H-M   'P 1'
#
loop_
_entity.id
_entity.type
_entity.pdbx_description
1 polymer ?
#
loop_
_entity_poly.entity_id
_entity_poly.type
_entity_poly.pdbx_seq_one_letter_code
_entity_poly.pdbx_strand_id
1 'polypeptide(L)'
;MLMDGLVWNGNREVSAGRLDTLNTFFLNALELILLIIHVSNNIFFILLFIYKRPRKPENPGGSENVHAPIFRELYNLSFLCVIFDDICLFTSILGNEKNEASGFIFLIMMLVESSLGSFLLSCIVLLSLLAFLQRFLIIYIPTFKWILAGNSLKRAMILLHTVMIHYCWVSTRCDAVHNNRHYCRNEEYENQFFVYNLVFLFFTFITGAFYYHLFKIMKNMENIAARSALLNQFIPVFFVQLIYVLFFVISMLISRMYTNSGINKLFDHVTISLTTIFPIIISISYIKTRFDFKTVILSVFRANRSEVSPT
;
A
#
# COMPACT_ATOMS: atom_id res chain seq x y z
N MET A 1 -17.89 11.78 -2.05
CA MET A 1 -18.61 12.85 -1.34
C MET A 1 -17.64 13.98 -0.98
N LEU A 2 -16.95 14.52 -2.00
CA LEU A 2 -15.99 15.63 -1.86
C LEU A 2 -16.11 16.53 -3.10
N MET A 3 -16.49 17.79 -2.84
CA MET A 3 -16.39 18.99 -3.68
C MET A 3 -17.50 19.28 -4.68
N ASP A 4 -18.69 19.64 -4.15
CA ASP A 4 -19.54 20.66 -4.78
C ASP A 4 -18.94 22.05 -4.54
N GLY A 5 -18.48 22.69 -5.61
CA GLY A 5 -18.01 24.06 -5.53
C GLY A 5 -17.18 24.48 -6.73
N LEU A 6 -17.84 24.81 -7.85
CA LEU A 6 -17.30 25.77 -8.84
C LEU A 6 -18.40 26.22 -9.81
N VAL A 7 -19.05 27.32 -9.43
CA VAL A 7 -19.89 28.18 -10.28
C VAL A 7 -19.00 28.84 -11.34
N TRP A 8 -19.28 28.64 -12.64
CA TRP A 8 -18.70 29.48 -13.69
C TRP A 8 -19.58 29.60 -14.96
N ASN A 9 -20.27 30.75 -15.07
CA ASN A 9 -20.65 31.52 -16.27
C ASN A 9 -21.11 30.77 -17.55
N GLY A 10 -22.42 30.52 -17.65
CA GLY A 10 -23.32 31.32 -18.49
C GLY A 10 -23.39 31.14 -20.02
N ASN A 11 -22.50 30.39 -20.69
CA ASN A 11 -22.55 30.28 -22.17
C ASN A 11 -22.14 28.91 -22.78
N ARG A 12 -22.14 27.80 -22.00
CA ARG A 12 -21.74 26.44 -22.47
C ARG A 12 -22.69 25.29 -22.06
N GLU A 13 -23.96 25.59 -21.79
CA GLU A 13 -24.86 24.69 -21.03
C GLU A 13 -25.09 23.29 -21.66
N VAL A 14 -24.99 23.13 -22.98
CA VAL A 14 -25.26 21.82 -23.62
C VAL A 14 -24.07 20.85 -23.52
N SER A 15 -22.83 21.37 -23.45
CA SER A 15 -21.61 20.54 -23.31
C SER A 15 -21.29 20.22 -21.85
N ALA A 16 -21.68 21.10 -20.93
CA ALA A 16 -21.45 20.96 -19.50
C ALA A 16 -22.29 19.79 -18.92
N GLY A 17 -23.57 19.67 -19.27
CA GLY A 17 -24.42 18.61 -18.72
C GLY A 17 -23.96 17.18 -19.05
N ARG A 18 -23.32 16.96 -20.21
CA ARG A 18 -22.77 15.64 -20.57
C ARG A 18 -21.42 15.36 -19.89
N LEU A 19 -20.65 16.40 -19.61
CA LEU A 19 -19.37 16.28 -18.90
C LEU A 19 -19.59 16.10 -17.40
N ASP A 20 -20.57 16.79 -16.82
CA ASP A 20 -20.96 16.67 -15.42
C ASP A 20 -21.55 15.30 -15.14
N THR A 21 -22.45 14.80 -15.99
CA THR A 21 -22.98 13.43 -15.86
C THR A 21 -21.90 12.36 -15.98
N LEU A 22 -20.92 12.52 -16.88
CA LEU A 22 -19.81 11.58 -17.02
C LEU A 22 -18.84 11.64 -15.82
N ASN A 23 -18.60 12.84 -15.27
CA ASN A 23 -17.83 13.02 -14.04
C ASN A 23 -18.54 12.39 -12.84
N THR A 24 -19.84 12.62 -12.66
CA THR A 24 -20.62 12.00 -11.57
C THR A 24 -20.64 10.48 -11.70
N PHE A 25 -20.86 9.94 -12.91
CA PHE A 25 -20.81 8.50 -13.12
C PHE A 25 -19.42 7.92 -12.79
N PHE A 26 -18.36 8.57 -13.23
CA PHE A 26 -16.99 8.17 -12.95
C PHE A 26 -16.67 8.20 -11.45
N LEU A 27 -17.07 9.26 -10.75
CA LEU A 27 -16.90 9.40 -9.30
C LEU A 27 -17.67 8.32 -8.55
N ASN A 28 -18.94 8.07 -8.90
CA ASN A 28 -19.74 7.03 -8.27
C ASN A 28 -19.15 5.63 -8.51
N ALA A 29 -18.65 5.36 -9.73
CA ALA A 29 -17.98 4.10 -10.04
C ALA A 29 -16.68 3.94 -9.23
N LEU A 30 -15.91 5.02 -9.05
CA LEU A 30 -14.69 5.03 -8.27
C LEU A 30 -14.95 4.82 -6.78
N GLU A 31 -15.97 5.50 -6.22
CA GLU A 31 -16.41 5.28 -4.84
C GLU A 31 -16.84 3.83 -4.62
N LEU A 32 -17.58 3.24 -5.56
CA LEU A 32 -17.95 1.83 -5.51
C LEU A 32 -16.73 0.91 -5.53
N ILE A 33 -15.73 1.19 -6.38
CA ILE A 33 -14.48 0.43 -6.45
C ILE A 33 -13.71 0.52 -5.13
N LEU A 34 -13.56 1.72 -4.56
CA LEU A 34 -12.90 1.93 -3.27
C LEU A 34 -13.63 1.19 -2.15
N LEU A 35 -14.97 1.22 -2.13
CA LEU A 35 -15.77 0.46 -1.17
C LEU A 35 -15.55 -1.05 -1.32
N ILE A 36 -15.52 -1.57 -2.54
CA ILE A 36 -15.22 -3.00 -2.80
C ILE A 36 -13.82 -3.36 -2.28
N ILE A 37 -12.82 -2.51 -2.52
CA ILE A 37 -11.45 -2.70 -2.03
C ILE A 37 -11.42 -2.68 -0.51
N HIS A 38 -12.10 -1.74 0.13
CA HIS A 38 -12.21 -1.62 1.57
C HIS A 38 -12.85 -2.86 2.22
N VAL A 39 -13.99 -3.31 1.69
CA VAL A 39 -14.64 -4.55 2.14
C VAL A 39 -13.74 -5.75 1.94
N SER A 40 -13.03 -5.81 0.81
CA SER A 40 -12.07 -6.88 0.53
C SER A 40 -10.90 -6.86 1.52
N ASN A 41 -10.32 -5.69 1.82
CA ASN A 41 -9.28 -5.51 2.84
C ASN A 41 -9.71 -6.12 4.16
N ASN A 42 -10.89 -5.73 4.65
CA ASN A 42 -11.48 -6.26 5.87
C ASN A 42 -11.62 -7.78 5.85
N ILE A 43 -12.20 -8.35 4.77
CA ILE A 43 -12.34 -9.80 4.61
C ILE A 43 -10.98 -10.49 4.70
N PHE A 44 -9.97 -10.02 3.95
CA PHE A 44 -8.65 -10.64 3.94
C PHE A 44 -7.93 -10.53 5.30
N PHE A 45 -8.08 -9.42 6.02
CA PHE A 45 -7.51 -9.27 7.36
C PHE A 45 -8.23 -10.10 8.41
N ILE A 46 -9.55 -10.21 8.35
CA ILE A 46 -10.33 -11.10 9.23
C ILE A 46 -9.91 -12.54 9.00
N LEU A 47 -9.80 -12.96 7.73
CA LEU A 47 -9.27 -14.29 7.39
C LEU A 47 -7.89 -14.45 8.04
N LEU A 48 -6.95 -13.55 7.79
CA LEU A 48 -5.60 -13.63 8.38
C LEU A 48 -5.60 -13.67 9.91
N PHE A 49 -6.47 -12.90 10.57
CA PHE A 49 -6.58 -12.88 12.02
C PHE A 49 -7.07 -14.21 12.57
N ILE A 50 -8.15 -14.76 12.00
CA ILE A 50 -8.67 -16.09 12.33
C ILE A 50 -7.58 -17.15 12.14
N TYR A 51 -6.79 -17.03 11.07
CA TYR A 51 -5.73 -17.99 10.74
C TYR A 51 -4.44 -17.84 11.53
N LYS A 52 -4.14 -16.66 12.05
CA LYS A 52 -2.95 -16.41 12.88
C LYS A 52 -3.08 -17.06 14.26
N ARG A 53 -4.28 -17.51 14.64
CA ARG A 53 -4.51 -18.23 15.91
C ARG A 53 -3.58 -19.46 15.95
N PRO A 54 -2.67 -19.56 16.93
CA PRO A 54 -1.52 -20.44 16.87
C PRO A 54 -1.94 -21.90 16.91
N ARG A 55 -1.94 -22.58 15.76
CA ARG A 55 -1.58 -23.99 15.75
C ARG A 55 -0.08 -24.05 16.01
N LYS A 56 0.32 -24.76 17.07
CA LYS A 56 1.73 -24.99 17.42
C LYS A 56 2.47 -25.41 16.14
N PRO A 57 3.65 -24.82 15.84
CA PRO A 57 4.42 -25.23 14.68
C PRO A 57 4.80 -26.71 14.85
N GLU A 58 4.20 -27.59 14.06
CA GLU A 58 4.42 -29.04 14.14
C GLU A 58 5.82 -29.47 13.68
N ASN A 59 6.70 -28.54 13.27
CA ASN A 59 8.11 -28.83 13.03
C ASN A 59 8.99 -27.59 13.30
N PRO A 60 9.75 -27.57 14.42
CA PRO A 60 10.68 -26.47 14.73
C PRO A 60 11.93 -26.43 13.84
N GLY A 61 12.08 -27.34 12.87
CA GLY A 61 13.26 -27.44 11.98
C GLY A 61 13.06 -26.96 10.53
N GLY A 62 11.87 -26.47 10.16
CA GLY A 62 11.58 -26.06 8.78
C GLY A 62 11.97 -24.61 8.51
N SER A 63 13.18 -24.39 7.98
CA SER A 63 13.73 -23.12 7.46
C SER A 63 13.20 -21.86 8.16
N GLU A 64 13.93 -21.36 9.16
CA GLU A 64 13.69 -20.03 9.71
C GLU A 64 13.38 -19.06 8.57
N ASN A 65 12.14 -18.58 8.52
CA ASN A 65 11.72 -17.60 7.52
C ASN A 65 12.56 -16.35 7.79
N VAL A 66 13.70 -16.21 7.11
CA VAL A 66 14.67 -15.12 7.30
C VAL A 66 13.99 -13.74 7.15
N HIS A 67 12.89 -13.67 6.39
CA HIS A 67 12.07 -12.46 6.19
C HIS A 67 10.92 -12.31 7.18
N ALA A 68 10.74 -13.22 8.14
CA ALA A 68 9.72 -13.12 9.16
C ALA A 68 9.66 -11.75 9.84
N PRO A 69 10.77 -11.08 10.22
CA PRO A 69 10.69 -9.75 10.81
C PRO A 69 10.17 -8.70 9.83
N ILE A 70 10.67 -8.67 8.58
CA ILE A 70 10.29 -7.66 7.59
C ILE A 70 8.83 -7.83 7.16
N PHE A 71 8.41 -9.07 6.88
CA PHE A 71 7.01 -9.34 6.55
C PHE A 71 6.06 -9.14 7.71
N ARG A 72 6.50 -9.43 8.94
CA ARG A 72 5.71 -9.11 10.13
C ARG A 72 5.50 -7.61 10.24
N GLU A 73 6.52 -6.81 9.92
CA GLU A 73 6.41 -5.36 9.93
C GLU A 73 5.44 -4.86 8.85
N LEU A 74 5.61 -5.31 7.60
CA LEU A 74 4.68 -5.01 6.51
C LEU A 74 3.24 -5.39 6.87
N TYR A 75 3.04 -6.58 7.45
CA TYR A 75 1.74 -7.05 7.90
C TYR A 75 1.14 -6.14 9.00
N ASN A 76 1.94 -5.76 9.99
CA ASN A 76 1.48 -4.88 11.08
C ASN A 76 1.10 -3.50 10.54
N LEU A 77 1.91 -2.94 9.64
CA LEU A 77 1.63 -1.65 9.01
C LEU A 77 0.36 -1.70 8.17
N SER A 78 0.19 -2.73 7.33
CA SER A 78 -1.03 -2.91 6.55
C SER A 78 -2.26 -3.10 7.44
N PHE A 79 -2.14 -3.81 8.56
CA PHE A 79 -3.21 -3.96 9.53
C PHE A 79 -3.61 -2.62 10.16
N LEU A 80 -2.64 -1.79 10.54
CA LEU A 80 -2.90 -0.44 11.03
C LEU A 80 -3.61 0.41 9.97
N CYS A 81 -3.19 0.34 8.71
CA CYS A 81 -3.85 1.06 7.62
C CYS A 81 -5.32 0.65 7.46
N VAL A 82 -5.65 -0.63 7.54
CA VAL A 82 -7.05 -1.08 7.49
C VAL A 82 -7.86 -0.54 8.66
N ILE A 83 -7.30 -0.54 9.88
CA ILE A 83 -7.99 0.07 11.04
C ILE A 83 -8.26 1.56 10.80
N PHE A 84 -7.29 2.31 10.29
CA PHE A 84 -7.48 3.74 10.04
C PHE A 84 -8.50 3.98 8.92
N ASP A 85 -8.46 3.18 7.86
CA ASP A 85 -9.44 3.20 6.77
C ASP A 85 -10.86 2.90 7.29
N ASP A 86 -11.01 1.90 8.16
CA ASP A 86 -12.28 1.59 8.83
C ASP A 86 -12.79 2.79 9.63
N ILE A 87 -11.93 3.42 10.44
CA ILE A 87 -12.30 4.60 11.22
C ILE A 87 -12.72 5.75 10.28
N CYS A 88 -11.98 5.99 9.19
CA CYS A 88 -12.34 7.01 8.19
C CYS A 88 -13.73 6.74 7.60
N LEU A 89 -14.00 5.50 7.18
CA LEU A 89 -15.30 5.11 6.65
C LEU A 89 -16.41 5.28 7.70
N PHE A 90 -16.20 4.84 8.94
CA PHE A 90 -17.18 5.01 10.01
C PHE A 90 -17.47 6.50 10.28
N THR A 91 -16.44 7.35 10.30
CA THR A 91 -16.64 8.80 10.48
C THR A 91 -17.36 9.44 9.30
N SER A 92 -17.13 8.96 8.08
CA SER A 92 -17.85 9.39 6.87
C SER A 92 -19.34 9.05 6.94
N ILE A 93 -19.68 7.82 7.34
CA ILE A 93 -21.06 7.33 7.41
C ILE A 93 -21.84 7.96 8.57
N LEU A 94 -21.20 8.12 9.74
CA LEU A 94 -21.83 8.70 10.93
C LEU A 94 -21.81 10.24 10.92
N GLY A 95 -21.01 10.83 10.03
CA GLY A 95 -20.86 12.27 9.91
C GLY A 95 -22.18 12.92 9.51
N ASN A 96 -22.67 13.82 10.36
CA ASN A 96 -23.79 14.68 9.99
C ASN A 96 -23.21 15.96 9.38
N GLU A 97 -23.47 16.21 8.10
CA GLU A 97 -22.99 17.39 7.36
C GLU A 97 -23.32 18.71 8.09
N LYS A 98 -24.35 18.72 8.94
CA LYS A 98 -24.79 19.90 9.69
C LYS A 98 -24.02 20.15 10.99
N ASN A 99 -23.23 19.18 11.46
CA ASN A 99 -22.49 19.32 12.70
C ASN A 99 -21.02 19.64 12.41
N GLU A 100 -20.61 20.87 12.71
CA GLU A 100 -19.23 21.36 12.51
C GLU A 100 -18.19 20.44 13.16
N ALA A 101 -18.53 19.85 14.32
CA ALA A 101 -17.63 18.93 15.01
C ALA A 101 -17.37 17.64 14.20
N SER A 102 -18.40 17.06 13.57
CA SER A 102 -18.19 15.89 12.70
C SER A 102 -17.44 16.23 11.43
N GLY A 103 -17.68 17.41 10.85
CA GLY A 103 -16.91 17.88 9.69
C GLY A 103 -15.42 18.03 10.01
N PHE A 104 -15.10 18.58 11.19
CA PHE A 104 -13.72 18.71 11.64
C PHE A 104 -13.04 17.36 11.92
N ILE A 105 -13.74 16.42 12.57
CA ILE A 105 -13.23 15.05 12.79
C ILE A 105 -12.97 14.38 11.44
N PHE A 106 -13.91 14.46 10.49
CA PHE A 106 -13.75 13.90 9.16
C PHE A 106 -12.53 14.49 8.42
N LEU A 107 -12.33 15.81 8.49
CA LEU A 107 -11.16 16.47 7.90
C LEU A 107 -9.84 15.99 8.50
N ILE A 108 -9.77 15.83 9.84
CA ILE A 108 -8.59 15.26 10.50
C ILE A 108 -8.35 13.82 10.01
N MET A 109 -9.40 13.00 9.93
CA MET A 109 -9.27 11.62 9.49
C MET A 109 -8.79 11.52 8.04
N MET A 110 -9.32 12.34 7.14
CA MET A 110 -8.86 12.43 5.75
C MET A 110 -7.38 12.84 5.64
N LEU A 111 -6.92 13.79 6.46
CA LEU A 111 -5.52 14.18 6.53
C LEU A 111 -4.64 13.03 7.03
N VAL A 112 -5.09 12.31 8.06
CA VAL A 112 -4.41 11.13 8.60
C VAL A 112 -4.34 10.04 7.52
N GLU A 113 -5.43 9.73 6.84
CA GLU A 113 -5.49 8.71 5.78
C GLU A 113 -4.53 9.03 4.63
N SER A 114 -4.55 10.27 4.14
CA SER A 114 -3.62 10.73 3.11
C SER A 114 -2.17 10.57 3.54
N SER A 115 -1.85 10.93 4.80
CA SER A 115 -0.49 10.77 5.33
C SER A 115 -0.09 9.29 5.49
N LEU A 116 -1.03 8.43 5.88
CA LEU A 116 -0.81 7.00 6.05
C LEU A 116 -0.59 6.28 4.72
N GLY A 117 -1.28 6.69 3.65
CA GLY A 117 -1.06 6.14 2.31
C GLY A 117 0.37 6.34 1.82
N SER A 118 0.87 7.59 1.89
CA SER A 118 2.25 7.93 1.55
C SER A 118 3.26 7.22 2.45
N PHE A 119 2.97 7.14 3.75
CA PHE A 119 3.79 6.41 4.71
C PHE A 119 3.89 4.93 4.35
N LEU A 120 2.75 4.24 4.18
CA LEU A 120 2.69 2.82 3.86
C LEU A 120 3.45 2.49 2.57
N LEU A 121 3.28 3.30 1.53
CA LEU A 121 4.02 3.11 0.29
C LEU A 121 5.54 3.20 0.52
N SER A 122 5.98 4.26 1.20
CA SER A 122 7.41 4.45 1.50
C SER A 122 7.97 3.29 2.34
N CYS A 123 7.16 2.76 3.28
CA CYS A 123 7.42 1.53 4.00
C CYS A 123 7.61 0.35 3.07
N ILE A 124 6.68 0.12 2.14
CA ILE A 124 6.73 -0.99 1.20
C ILE A 124 7.98 -0.93 0.34
N VAL A 125 8.32 0.24 -0.22
CA VAL A 125 9.50 0.41 -1.07
C VAL A 125 10.79 0.08 -0.30
N LEU A 126 10.98 0.71 0.86
CA LEU A 126 12.22 0.59 1.62
C LEU A 126 12.34 -0.76 2.35
N LEU A 127 11.24 -1.33 2.84
CA LEU A 127 11.25 -2.67 3.43
C LEU A 127 11.46 -3.76 2.37
N SER A 128 10.95 -3.57 1.15
CA SER A 128 11.25 -4.46 0.02
C SER A 128 12.72 -4.39 -0.37
N LEU A 129 13.30 -3.18 -0.38
CA LEU A 129 14.75 -2.99 -0.58
C LEU A 129 15.56 -3.65 0.55
N LEU A 130 15.14 -3.49 1.81
CA LEU A 130 15.80 -4.12 2.95
C LEU A 130 15.76 -5.65 2.87
N ALA A 131 14.62 -6.22 2.47
CA ALA A 131 14.48 -7.66 2.23
C ALA A 131 15.40 -8.13 1.11
N PHE A 132 15.53 -7.34 0.04
CA PHE A 132 16.52 -7.57 -1.01
C PHE A 132 17.94 -7.59 -0.44
N LEU A 133 18.37 -6.53 0.25
CA LEU A 133 19.73 -6.42 0.79
C LEU A 133 20.04 -7.57 1.75
N GLN A 134 19.07 -7.96 2.57
CA GLN A 134 19.21 -9.11 3.47
C GLN A 134 19.48 -10.41 2.69
N ARG A 135 18.73 -10.69 1.61
CA ARG A 135 18.97 -11.86 0.75
C ARG A 135 20.31 -11.79 0.04
N PHE A 136 20.61 -10.62 -0.52
CA PHE A 136 21.85 -10.40 -1.24
C PHE A 136 23.06 -10.69 -0.34
N LEU A 137 23.08 -10.15 0.88
CA LEU A 137 24.16 -10.43 1.83
C LEU A 137 24.23 -11.91 2.20
N ILE A 138 23.09 -12.59 2.40
CA ILE A 138 23.09 -14.01 2.77
C ILE A 138 23.62 -14.90 1.64
N ILE A 139 23.28 -14.59 0.38
CA ILE A 139 23.64 -15.40 -0.79
C ILE A 139 25.09 -15.13 -1.23
N TYR A 140 25.47 -13.86 -1.39
CA TYR A 140 26.74 -13.51 -2.03
C TYR A 140 27.88 -13.27 -1.05
N ILE A 141 27.57 -12.74 0.13
CA ILE A 141 28.60 -12.34 1.10
C ILE A 141 28.22 -12.78 2.51
N PRO A 142 28.05 -14.10 2.74
CA PRO A 142 27.51 -14.65 3.98
C PRO A 142 28.31 -14.24 5.23
N THR A 143 29.58 -13.86 5.06
CA THR A 143 30.46 -13.31 6.09
C THR A 143 29.89 -12.04 6.75
N PHE A 144 29.08 -11.26 6.03
CA PHE A 144 28.45 -10.03 6.52
C PHE A 144 26.96 -10.18 6.87
N LYS A 145 26.44 -11.42 6.94
CA LYS A 145 25.03 -11.66 7.27
C LYS A 145 24.59 -11.02 8.60
N TRP A 146 25.53 -10.83 9.54
CA TRP A 146 25.29 -10.21 10.85
C TRP A 146 24.89 -8.73 10.75
N ILE A 147 25.18 -8.05 9.65
CA ILE A 147 24.80 -6.65 9.41
C ILE A 147 23.28 -6.51 9.29
N LEU A 148 22.62 -7.46 8.63
CA LEU A 148 21.17 -7.47 8.40
C LEU A 148 20.46 -8.63 9.09
N ALA A 149 21.00 -9.07 10.24
CA ALA A 149 20.39 -10.07 11.10
C ALA A 149 20.26 -9.58 12.56
N GLY A 150 19.38 -10.22 13.33
CA GLY A 150 19.23 -9.97 14.76
C GLY A 150 18.94 -8.50 15.11
N ASN A 151 19.70 -7.96 16.07
CA ASN A 151 19.54 -6.57 16.54
C ASN A 151 19.93 -5.52 15.48
N SER A 152 20.85 -5.83 14.56
CA SER A 152 21.24 -4.90 13.50
C SER A 152 20.12 -4.68 12.50
N LEU A 153 19.34 -5.71 12.18
CA LEU A 153 18.15 -5.57 11.34
C LEU A 153 17.10 -4.66 11.99
N LYS A 154 16.89 -4.78 13.31
CA LYS A 154 15.98 -3.88 14.05
C LYS A 154 16.42 -2.43 13.96
N ARG A 155 17.73 -2.16 14.11
CA ARG A 155 18.30 -0.81 13.93
C ARG A 155 18.11 -0.28 12.51
N ALA A 156 18.34 -1.12 11.50
CA ALA A 156 18.09 -0.75 10.11
C ALA A 156 16.61 -0.41 9.86
N MET A 157 15.68 -1.19 10.41
CA MET A 157 14.25 -0.88 10.33
C MET A 157 13.92 0.46 11.00
N ILE A 158 14.45 0.74 12.19
CA ILE A 158 14.25 2.05 12.86
C ILE A 158 14.77 3.20 12.00
N LEU A 159 15.96 3.07 11.40
CA LEU A 159 16.51 4.09 10.51
C LEU A 159 15.61 4.34 9.30
N LEU A 160 15.09 3.28 8.68
CA LEU A 160 14.16 3.38 7.57
C LEU A 160 12.88 4.11 7.97
N HIS A 161 12.33 3.83 9.16
CA HIS A 161 11.16 4.55 9.67
C HIS A 161 11.44 6.05 9.83
N THR A 162 12.62 6.45 10.31
CA THR A 162 13.00 7.87 10.40
C THR A 162 13.00 8.54 9.03
N VAL A 163 13.53 7.89 8.00
CA VAL A 163 13.50 8.40 6.62
C VAL A 163 12.06 8.52 6.10
N MET A 164 11.21 7.55 6.41
CA MET A 164 9.79 7.56 6.02
C MET A 164 9.01 8.70 6.70
N ILE A 165 9.26 8.94 7.98
CA ILE A 165 8.66 10.07 8.72
C ILE A 165 9.05 11.38 8.05
N HIS A 166 10.32 11.55 7.67
CA HIS A 166 10.77 12.73 6.95
C HIS A 166 10.10 12.85 5.57
N TYR A 167 10.01 11.76 4.81
CA TYR A 167 9.29 11.74 3.54
C TYR A 167 7.83 12.17 3.70
N CYS A 168 7.13 11.66 4.72
CA CYS A 168 5.74 12.04 5.00
C CYS A 168 5.61 13.50 5.41
N TRP A 169 6.57 14.01 6.19
CA TRP A 169 6.64 15.43 6.51
C TRP A 169 6.79 16.30 5.24
N VAL A 170 7.68 15.91 4.33
CA VAL A 170 7.85 16.62 3.04
C VAL A 170 6.58 16.52 2.19
N SER A 171 5.96 15.33 2.08
CA SER A 171 4.71 15.12 1.33
C SER A 171 3.59 16.00 1.86
N THR A 172 3.35 15.99 3.17
CA THR A 172 2.28 16.81 3.79
C THR A 172 2.50 18.31 3.63
N ARG A 173 3.76 18.77 3.56
CA ARG A 173 4.08 20.17 3.22
C ARG A 173 3.87 20.48 1.74
N CYS A 174 3.94 19.47 0.87
CA CYS A 174 3.66 19.63 -0.55
C CYS A 174 2.17 19.62 -0.88
N ASP A 175 1.42 18.71 -0.26
CA ASP A 175 0.00 18.49 -0.51
C ASP A 175 -0.92 19.49 0.22
N ALA A 176 -0.34 20.49 0.90
CA ALA A 176 -1.08 21.51 1.62
C ALA A 176 -1.97 22.31 0.65
N VAL A 177 -3.24 21.91 0.57
CA VAL A 177 -4.29 22.50 -0.26
C VAL A 177 -4.34 24.01 -0.06
N HIS A 178 -3.88 24.75 -1.06
CA HIS A 178 -4.13 26.18 -1.15
C HIS A 178 -4.71 26.49 -2.53
N ASN A 179 -5.98 26.89 -2.57
CA ASN A 179 -6.67 27.42 -3.75
C ASN A 179 -6.70 26.49 -5.00
N ASN A 180 -7.23 25.27 -4.87
CA ASN A 180 -7.48 24.34 -6.00
C ASN A 180 -6.25 24.05 -6.88
N ARG A 181 -5.06 24.22 -6.31
CA ARG A 181 -3.78 24.00 -6.97
C ARG A 181 -3.02 22.98 -6.16
N HIS A 182 -2.86 21.77 -6.71
CA HIS A 182 -1.94 20.76 -6.19
C HIS A 182 -0.51 21.20 -6.49
N TYR A 183 -0.03 22.20 -5.73
CA TYR A 183 1.35 22.63 -5.78
C TYR A 183 1.86 22.84 -4.37
N CYS A 184 3.04 22.27 -4.13
CA CYS A 184 3.91 22.65 -3.03
C CYS A 184 3.96 24.18 -2.92
N ARG A 185 3.66 24.73 -1.74
CA ARG A 185 3.76 26.18 -1.49
C ARG A 185 5.19 26.71 -1.66
N ASN A 186 6.18 25.83 -1.46
CA ASN A 186 7.60 26.16 -1.49
C ASN A 186 8.32 25.16 -2.40
N GLU A 187 9.03 25.71 -3.39
CA GLU A 187 9.82 25.00 -4.41
C GLU A 187 10.86 24.04 -3.79
N GLU A 188 11.37 24.37 -2.60
CA GLU A 188 12.30 23.50 -1.88
C GLU A 188 11.67 22.15 -1.53
N TYR A 189 10.45 22.14 -0.99
CA TYR A 189 9.74 20.90 -0.67
C TYR A 189 9.32 20.15 -1.93
N GLU A 190 9.02 20.87 -3.02
CA GLU A 190 8.68 20.24 -4.30
C GLU A 190 9.87 19.46 -4.86
N ASN A 191 11.04 20.10 -4.86
CA ASN A 191 12.28 19.48 -5.30
C ASN A 191 12.66 18.30 -4.39
N GLN A 192 12.55 18.44 -3.07
CA GLN A 192 12.80 17.33 -2.14
C GLN A 192 11.84 16.16 -2.40
N PHE A 193 10.53 16.43 -2.54
CA PHE A 193 9.52 15.43 -2.81
C PHE A 193 9.78 14.71 -4.14
N PHE A 194 10.11 15.45 -5.19
CA PHE A 194 10.47 14.90 -6.49
C PHE A 194 11.71 13.99 -6.41
N VAL A 195 12.75 14.43 -5.70
CA VAL A 195 13.97 13.63 -5.48
C VAL A 195 13.66 12.34 -4.73
N TYR A 196 12.85 12.37 -3.67
CA TYR A 196 12.44 11.17 -2.94
C TYR A 196 11.77 10.14 -3.85
N ASN A 197 10.82 10.58 -4.67
CA ASN A 197 10.08 9.69 -5.56
C ASN A 197 10.96 9.13 -6.69
N LEU A 198 11.95 9.90 -7.19
CA LEU A 198 12.97 9.37 -8.11
C LEU A 198 13.86 8.32 -7.43
N VAL A 199 14.26 8.55 -6.17
CA VAL A 199 15.03 7.57 -5.38
C VAL A 199 14.22 6.30 -5.15
N PHE A 200 12.91 6.41 -4.84
CA PHE A 200 12.02 5.26 -4.71
C PHE A 200 11.84 4.50 -6.01
N LEU A 201 11.74 5.20 -7.14
CA LEU A 201 11.73 4.56 -8.46
C LEU A 201 13.03 3.79 -8.70
N PHE A 202 14.18 4.39 -8.42
CA PHE A 202 15.48 3.74 -8.55
C PHE A 202 15.63 2.51 -7.65
N PHE A 203 15.22 2.59 -6.38
CA PHE A 203 15.22 1.45 -5.46
C PHE A 203 14.27 0.34 -5.89
N THR A 204 13.14 0.71 -6.49
CA THR A 204 12.20 -0.26 -7.07
C THR A 204 12.87 -0.98 -8.24
N PHE A 205 13.54 -0.28 -9.15
CA PHE A 205 14.28 -0.91 -10.24
C PHE A 205 15.40 -1.84 -9.76
N ILE A 206 16.21 -1.43 -8.78
CA ILE A 206 17.25 -2.29 -8.19
C ILE A 206 16.63 -3.57 -7.63
N THR A 207 15.55 -3.41 -6.87
CA THR A 207 14.81 -4.54 -6.26
C THR A 207 14.28 -5.49 -7.34
N GLY A 208 13.72 -4.96 -8.43
CA GLY A 208 13.24 -5.74 -9.57
C GLY A 208 14.35 -6.49 -10.32
N ALA A 209 15.46 -5.82 -10.59
CA ALA A 209 16.62 -6.44 -11.23
C ALA A 209 17.17 -7.59 -10.38
N PHE A 210 17.19 -7.44 -9.06
CA PHE A 210 17.56 -8.51 -8.17
C PHE A 210 16.55 -9.65 -8.16
N TYR A 211 15.24 -9.39 -8.13
CA TYR A 211 14.25 -10.46 -8.19
C TYR A 211 14.35 -11.26 -9.48
N TYR A 212 14.61 -10.59 -10.60
CA TYR A 212 14.91 -11.26 -11.87
C TYR A 212 16.17 -12.13 -11.77
N HIS A 213 17.23 -11.61 -11.15
CA HIS A 213 18.47 -12.36 -10.95
C HIS A 213 18.29 -13.56 -10.02
N LEU A 214 17.55 -13.39 -8.92
CA LEU A 214 17.19 -14.45 -7.99
C LEU A 214 16.30 -15.51 -8.67
N PHE A 215 15.36 -15.10 -9.52
CA PHE A 215 14.60 -16.02 -10.36
C PHE A 215 15.52 -16.87 -11.27
N LYS A 216 16.54 -16.25 -11.88
CA LYS A 216 17.53 -16.95 -12.71
C LYS A 216 18.34 -17.96 -11.90
N ILE A 217 18.79 -17.62 -10.69
CA ILE A 217 19.54 -18.53 -9.81
C ILE A 217 18.65 -19.68 -9.35
N MET A 218 17.43 -19.39 -8.92
CA MET A 218 16.52 -20.39 -8.41
C MET A 218 15.98 -21.35 -9.47
N LYS A 219 16.15 -21.03 -10.77
CA LYS A 219 15.90 -21.99 -11.85
C LYS A 219 16.71 -23.28 -11.66
N ASN A 220 17.86 -23.20 -10.99
CA ASN A 220 18.76 -24.32 -10.73
C ASN A 220 18.49 -25.04 -9.40
N MET A 221 17.51 -24.62 -8.59
CA MET A 221 17.17 -25.31 -7.34
C MET A 221 16.20 -26.46 -7.58
N GLU A 222 16.51 -27.63 -7.03
CA GLU A 222 15.67 -28.84 -7.13
C GLU A 222 14.34 -28.70 -6.38
N ASN A 223 14.30 -27.93 -5.28
CA ASN A 223 13.10 -27.78 -4.46
C ASN A 223 12.14 -26.70 -5.03
N ILE A 224 11.25 -27.16 -5.91
CA ILE A 224 10.21 -26.34 -6.56
C ILE A 224 9.29 -25.64 -5.54
N ALA A 225 8.97 -26.30 -4.42
CA ALA A 225 8.04 -25.77 -3.42
C ALA A 225 8.64 -24.56 -2.68
N ALA A 226 9.90 -24.67 -2.24
CA ALA A 226 10.62 -23.56 -1.61
C ALA A 226 10.79 -22.38 -2.58
N ARG A 227 11.12 -22.66 -3.85
CA ARG A 227 11.21 -21.64 -4.92
C ARG A 227 9.89 -20.87 -5.09
N SER A 228 8.78 -21.61 -5.19
CA SER A 228 7.45 -21.02 -5.39
C SER A 228 7.04 -20.16 -4.20
N ALA A 229 7.20 -20.65 -2.97
CA ALA A 229 6.89 -19.89 -1.76
C ALA A 229 7.68 -18.58 -1.69
N LEU A 230 8.98 -18.65 -1.99
CA LEU A 230 9.90 -17.52 -1.89
C LEU A 230 9.64 -16.41 -2.92
N LEU A 231 9.25 -16.79 -4.14
CA LEU A 231 8.87 -15.84 -5.21
C LEU A 231 7.47 -15.26 -4.97
N ASN A 232 6.51 -16.10 -4.59
CA ASN A 232 5.13 -15.68 -4.38
C ASN A 232 4.97 -14.66 -3.23
N GLN A 233 5.89 -14.64 -2.27
CA GLN A 233 5.93 -13.65 -1.19
C GLN A 233 6.08 -12.22 -1.72
N PHE A 234 6.99 -12.02 -2.67
CA PHE A 234 7.48 -10.69 -3.01
C PHE A 234 7.08 -10.21 -4.40
N ILE A 235 6.89 -11.13 -5.35
CA ILE A 235 6.53 -10.76 -6.73
C ILE A 235 5.27 -9.88 -6.79
N PRO A 236 4.13 -10.25 -6.13
CA PRO A 236 2.92 -9.43 -6.21
C PRO A 236 3.11 -8.03 -5.62
N VAL A 237 3.81 -7.96 -4.47
CA VAL A 237 4.11 -6.69 -3.79
C VAL A 237 4.99 -5.81 -4.68
N PHE A 238 6.04 -6.39 -5.26
CA PHE A 238 6.95 -5.71 -6.18
C PHE A 238 6.23 -5.16 -7.42
N PHE A 239 5.37 -5.95 -8.07
CA PHE A 239 4.67 -5.49 -9.27
C PHE A 239 3.76 -4.30 -9.01
N VAL A 240 3.00 -4.34 -7.91
CA VAL A 240 2.10 -3.22 -7.59
C VAL A 240 2.88 -2.00 -7.11
N GLN A 241 3.97 -2.20 -6.37
CA GLN A 241 4.92 -1.12 -6.05
C GLN A 241 5.48 -0.48 -7.33
N LEU A 242 5.90 -1.27 -8.32
CA LEU A 242 6.43 -0.75 -9.58
C LEU A 242 5.39 0.04 -10.36
N ILE A 243 4.19 -0.50 -10.53
CA ILE A 243 3.08 0.18 -11.21
C ILE A 243 2.77 1.50 -10.49
N TYR A 244 2.62 1.45 -9.16
CA TYR A 244 2.36 2.64 -8.36
C TYR A 244 3.40 3.73 -8.60
N VAL A 245 4.68 3.41 -8.36
CA VAL A 245 5.75 4.43 -8.37
C VAL A 245 5.91 5.00 -9.79
N LEU A 246 5.74 4.16 -10.81
CA LEU A 246 5.76 4.61 -12.19
C LEU A 246 4.61 5.57 -12.50
N PHE A 247 3.36 5.20 -12.17
CA PHE A 247 2.20 6.06 -12.38
C PHE A 247 2.32 7.37 -11.61
N PHE A 248 2.83 7.32 -10.38
CA PHE A 248 3.01 8.50 -9.55
C PHE A 248 4.04 9.46 -10.13
N VAL A 249 5.21 8.97 -10.55
CA VAL A 249 6.24 9.80 -11.19
C VAL A 249 5.74 10.38 -12.51
N ILE A 250 4.99 9.61 -13.30
CA ILE A 250 4.35 10.11 -14.52
C ILE A 250 3.34 11.21 -14.18
N SER A 251 2.49 11.03 -13.15
CA SER A 251 1.54 12.05 -12.69
C SER A 251 2.25 13.36 -12.36
N MET A 252 3.34 13.28 -11.58
CA MET A 252 4.13 14.45 -11.22
C MET A 252 4.75 15.15 -12.44
N LEU A 253 5.28 14.39 -13.40
CA LEU A 253 5.86 14.96 -14.63
C LEU A 253 4.79 15.65 -15.48
N ILE A 254 3.61 15.04 -15.64
CA ILE A 254 2.50 15.65 -16.37
C ILE A 254 2.00 16.89 -15.63
N SER A 255 1.88 16.85 -14.30
CA SER A 255 1.49 18.00 -13.49
C SER A 255 2.44 19.19 -13.62
N ARG A 256 3.74 18.93 -13.76
CA ARG A 256 4.75 19.96 -14.01
C ARG A 256 4.66 20.57 -15.41
N MET A 257 4.30 19.77 -16.42
CA MET A 257 4.16 20.23 -17.81
C MET A 257 2.80 20.89 -18.09
N TYR A 258 1.73 20.42 -17.44
CA TYR A 258 0.35 20.81 -17.69
C TYR A 258 -0.35 21.09 -16.36
N THR A 259 -0.52 22.37 -16.05
CA THR A 259 -0.99 22.88 -14.75
C THR A 259 -2.43 22.55 -14.39
N ASN A 260 -3.24 22.06 -15.33
CA ASN A 260 -4.66 21.80 -15.08
C ASN A 260 -5.27 20.81 -16.08
N SER A 261 -4.64 19.66 -16.27
CA SER A 261 -5.20 18.61 -17.12
C SER A 261 -6.11 17.69 -16.29
N GLY A 262 -7.28 17.33 -16.81
CA GLY A 262 -8.11 16.26 -16.21
C GLY A 262 -7.37 14.92 -16.10
N ILE A 263 -6.30 14.77 -16.88
CA ILE A 263 -5.36 13.64 -16.84
C ILE A 263 -4.66 13.55 -15.48
N ASN A 264 -4.17 14.67 -14.91
CA ASN A 264 -3.51 14.66 -13.58
C ASN A 264 -4.45 14.10 -12.51
N LYS A 265 -5.71 14.58 -12.49
CA LYS A 265 -6.72 14.08 -11.55
C LYS A 265 -6.93 12.58 -11.69
N LEU A 266 -7.01 12.08 -12.92
CA LEU A 266 -7.13 10.65 -13.18
C LEU A 266 -5.94 9.86 -12.63
N PHE A 267 -4.71 10.33 -12.84
CA PHE A 267 -3.51 9.68 -12.31
C PHE A 267 -3.45 9.71 -10.78
N ASP A 268 -3.83 10.81 -10.15
CA ASP A 268 -3.87 10.93 -8.69
C ASP A 268 -4.90 9.96 -8.10
N HIS A 269 -6.08 9.86 -8.71
CA HIS A 269 -7.10 8.89 -8.32
C HIS A 269 -6.65 7.43 -8.49
N VAL A 270 -5.98 7.10 -9.60
CA VAL A 270 -5.40 5.77 -9.81
C VAL A 270 -4.35 5.47 -8.75
N THR A 271 -3.51 6.44 -8.42
CA THR A 271 -2.48 6.32 -7.38
C THR A 271 -3.13 6.04 -6.02
N ILE A 272 -4.15 6.81 -5.62
CA ILE A 272 -4.90 6.59 -4.37
C ILE A 272 -5.57 5.20 -4.37
N SER A 273 -6.14 4.79 -5.50
CA SER A 273 -6.74 3.46 -5.61
C SER A 273 -5.68 2.35 -5.44
N LEU A 274 -4.47 2.55 -5.94
CA LEU A 274 -3.38 1.59 -5.77
C LEU A 274 -2.87 1.54 -4.32
N THR A 275 -2.84 2.65 -3.56
CA THR A 275 -2.44 2.60 -2.14
C THR A 275 -3.37 1.70 -1.33
N THR A 276 -4.68 1.79 -1.56
CA THR A 276 -5.70 1.02 -0.83
C THR A 276 -5.68 -0.49 -1.14
N ILE A 277 -5.06 -0.89 -2.26
CA ILE A 277 -4.93 -2.30 -2.67
C ILE A 277 -3.75 -3.00 -1.97
N PHE A 278 -2.73 -2.27 -1.51
CA PHE A 278 -1.55 -2.88 -0.88
C PHE A 278 -1.87 -3.81 0.30
N PRO A 279 -2.76 -3.47 1.24
CA PRO A 279 -3.09 -4.36 2.35
C PRO A 279 -3.68 -5.70 1.87
N ILE A 280 -4.49 -5.72 0.81
CA ILE A 280 -4.97 -6.96 0.15
C ILE A 280 -3.78 -7.78 -0.34
N ILE A 281 -2.86 -7.16 -1.09
CA ILE A 281 -1.75 -7.87 -1.72
C ILE A 281 -0.81 -8.45 -0.69
N ILE A 282 -0.46 -7.66 0.33
CA ILE A 282 0.38 -8.11 1.45
C ILE A 282 -0.31 -9.27 2.18
N SER A 283 -1.64 -9.18 2.36
CA SER A 283 -2.43 -10.25 2.97
C SER A 283 -2.40 -11.54 2.15
N ILE A 284 -2.68 -11.46 0.85
CA ILE A 284 -2.65 -12.62 -0.06
C ILE A 284 -1.24 -13.22 -0.13
N SER A 285 -0.21 -12.39 -0.27
CA SER A 285 1.19 -12.82 -0.23
C SER A 285 1.51 -13.55 1.08
N TYR A 286 1.02 -13.05 2.22
CA TYR A 286 1.23 -13.72 3.50
C TYR A 286 0.50 -15.07 3.59
N ILE A 287 -0.77 -15.13 3.14
CA ILE A 287 -1.56 -16.37 3.13
C ILE A 287 -0.89 -17.44 2.27
N LYS A 288 -0.56 -17.09 1.01
CA LYS A 288 -0.05 -18.02 -0.01
C LYS A 288 1.27 -18.68 0.38
N THR A 289 1.97 -18.09 1.35
CA THR A 289 3.35 -18.46 1.65
C THR A 289 3.46 -19.29 2.90
N ARG A 290 2.39 -19.34 3.68
CA ARG A 290 2.21 -20.33 4.74
C ARG A 290 1.38 -21.53 4.28
N PHE A 291 0.39 -21.33 3.41
CA PHE A 291 -0.54 -22.38 3.01
C PHE A 291 -1.06 -22.22 1.58
N ASP A 292 -1.57 -23.32 1.01
CA ASP A 292 -2.43 -23.26 -0.16
C ASP A 292 -3.71 -22.50 0.20
N PHE A 293 -4.06 -21.48 -0.58
CA PHE A 293 -5.22 -20.60 -0.36
C PHE A 293 -6.52 -21.40 -0.22
N LYS A 294 -6.61 -22.53 -0.94
CA LYS A 294 -7.73 -23.47 -0.86
C LYS A 294 -7.90 -24.06 0.55
N THR A 295 -6.79 -24.37 1.23
CA THR A 295 -6.80 -24.91 2.59
C THR A 295 -7.30 -23.89 3.60
N VAL A 296 -6.94 -22.62 3.42
CA VAL A 296 -7.43 -21.50 4.23
C VAL A 296 -8.93 -21.36 4.06
N ILE A 297 -9.44 -21.21 2.83
CA ILE A 297 -10.89 -21.12 2.61
C ILE A 297 -11.64 -22.32 3.22
N LEU A 298 -11.15 -23.54 2.97
CA LEU A 298 -11.78 -24.76 3.49
C LEU A 298 -11.81 -24.84 5.02
N SER A 299 -10.82 -24.28 5.72
CA SER A 299 -10.80 -24.34 7.18
C SER A 299 -11.76 -23.34 7.82
N VAL A 300 -12.10 -22.22 7.17
CA VAL A 300 -13.15 -21.29 7.62
C VAL A 300 -14.49 -21.99 7.52
N PHE A 301 -14.74 -22.61 6.37
CA PHE A 301 -15.97 -23.38 6.15
C PHE A 301 -16.10 -24.58 7.11
N ARG A 302 -14.98 -25.22 7.49
CA ARG A 302 -15.01 -26.31 8.49
C ARG A 302 -15.25 -25.78 9.91
N ALA A 303 -14.63 -24.67 10.30
CA ALA A 303 -14.84 -24.06 11.62
C ALA A 303 -16.32 -23.69 11.82
N ASN A 304 -16.97 -23.16 10.78
CA ASN A 304 -18.41 -22.87 10.81
C ASN A 304 -19.29 -24.12 10.84
N ARG A 305 -18.84 -25.28 10.35
CA ARG A 305 -19.61 -26.54 10.47
C ARG A 305 -19.51 -27.17 11.85
N SER A 306 -18.38 -27.04 12.55
CA SER A 306 -18.24 -27.59 13.90
C SER A 306 -19.10 -26.85 14.93
N GLU A 307 -19.52 -25.61 14.68
CA GLU A 307 -20.39 -24.85 15.59
C GLU A 307 -21.90 -25.07 15.36
N VAL A 308 -22.31 -25.66 14.23
CA VAL A 308 -23.73 -25.96 13.90
C VAL A 308 -24.10 -27.41 14.26
N SER A 309 -23.38 -28.02 15.21
CA SER A 309 -23.76 -29.33 15.77
C SER A 309 -23.73 -29.34 17.30
N PRO A 310 -24.71 -28.72 17.98
CA PRO A 310 -25.19 -29.17 19.26
C PRO A 310 -26.50 -29.94 19.06
N THR A 311 -26.44 -31.26 19.27
CA THR A 311 -27.56 -32.21 19.54
C THR A 311 -28.78 -32.17 18.62
#